data_AF-A0A258E8R7-F1
#
_entry.id   AF-A0A258E8R7-F1
#
_cell.length_a   1.000
_cell.length_b   1.000
_cell.length_c   1.000
_cell.angle_alpha   90.00
_cell.angle_beta   90.00
_cell.angle_gamma   90.00
#
_symmetry.space_group_name_H-M   'P 1'
#
loop_
_entity.id
_entity.type
_entity.pdbx_description
1 polymer ?
#
loop_
_entity_poly.entity_id
_entity_poly.type
_entity_poly.pdbx_seq_one_letter_code
_entity_poly.pdbx_strand_id
1 'polypeptide(L)' 'MKNLDEAFWTSRYQKGETGWDLGKPSQPLYQYLCQIQDQNSKILVPGGGNAHEVKAAWDLG' A
#
# COMPACT_ATOMS: atom_id res chain seq x y z
N MET A 1 10.77 6.01 23.97
CA MET A 1 10.02 5.43 22.83
C MET A 1 10.21 6.32 21.62
N LYS A 2 10.20 5.76 20.40
CA LYS A 2 10.13 6.60 19.19
C LYS A 2 8.70 7.13 19.04
N ASN A 3 8.55 8.43 18.82
CA ASN A 3 7.29 9.02 18.40
C ASN A 3 7.10 8.73 16.90
N LEU A 4 6.01 8.03 16.55
CA LEU A 4 5.67 7.60 15.20
C LEU A 4 4.57 8.50 14.61
N ASP A 5 4.73 9.80 14.75
CA ASP A 5 3.77 10.82 14.31
C ASP A 5 3.90 11.15 12.80
N GLU A 6 3.09 12.10 12.34
CA GLU A 6 3.09 12.55 10.95
C GLU A 6 4.47 13.05 10.50
N ALA A 7 5.13 13.90 11.29
CA ALA A 7 6.46 14.42 10.97
C ALA A 7 7.52 13.29 10.84
N PHE A 8 7.44 12.28 11.70
CA PHE A 8 8.31 11.10 11.63
C PHE A 8 8.14 10.33 10.32
N TRP A 9 6.92 10.17 9.81
CA TRP A 9 6.67 9.50 8.54
C TRP A 9 6.99 10.39 7.33
N THR A 10 6.53 11.65 7.33
CA THR A 10 6.78 12.64 6.26
C THR A 10 8.28 12.79 5.98
N SER A 11 9.10 12.92 7.02
CA SER A 11 10.56 13.07 6.85
C SER A 11 11.23 11.86 6.19
N ARG A 12 10.71 10.64 6.38
CA ARG A 12 11.26 9.46 5.70
C ARG A 12 10.94 9.42 4.23
N TYR A 13 9.70 9.73 3.85
CA TYR A 13 9.34 9.86 2.44
C TYR A 13 10.20 10.92 1.74
N GLN A 14 10.40 12.09 2.37
CA GLN A 14 11.25 13.16 1.83
C GLN A 14 12.72 12.75 1.66
N LYS A 15 13.24 11.91 2.55
CA LYS A 15 14.63 11.43 2.51
C LYS A 15 14.81 10.16 1.67
N GLY A 16 13.73 9.59 1.12
CA GLY A 16 13.77 8.29 0.44
C GLY A 16 14.08 7.12 1.39
N GLU A 17 13.89 7.29 2.70
CA GLU A 17 14.06 6.25 3.72
C GLU A 17 12.83 5.32 3.76
N THR A 18 12.40 4.85 2.59
CA THR A 18 11.18 4.05 2.40
C THR A 18 11.51 2.57 2.25
N GLY A 19 12.30 2.01 3.17
CA GLY A 19 12.76 0.62 3.10
C GLY A 19 11.63 -0.43 3.17
N TRP A 20 10.41 -0.01 3.53
CA TRP A 20 9.20 -0.85 3.49
C TRP A 20 8.50 -0.82 2.12
N ASP A 21 8.82 0.12 1.23
CA ASP A 21 8.24 0.19 -0.10
C ASP A 21 8.92 -0.81 -1.04
N LEU A 22 8.14 -1.74 -1.57
CA LEU A 22 8.60 -2.75 -2.51
C LEU A 22 8.75 -2.23 -3.95
N GLY A 23 8.23 -1.04 -4.25
CA GLY A 23 8.18 -0.46 -5.60
C GLY A 23 7.21 -1.17 -6.56
N LYS A 24 6.45 -2.13 -6.04
CA LYS A 24 5.46 -2.95 -6.76
C LYS A 24 4.50 -3.59 -5.75
N PRO A 25 3.35 -4.11 -6.19
CA PRO A 25 2.46 -4.86 -5.32
C PRO A 25 3.19 -6.06 -4.72
N SER A 26 3.00 -6.31 -3.43
CA SER A 26 3.46 -7.55 -2.81
C SER A 26 2.75 -8.75 -3.45
N GLN A 27 3.53 -9.78 -3.80
CA GLN A 27 3.02 -10.95 -4.51
C GLN A 27 1.83 -11.63 -3.80
N PRO A 28 1.84 -11.82 -2.46
CA PRO A 28 0.72 -12.45 -1.78
C PRO A 28 -0.56 -11.60 -1.81
N LEU A 29 -0.47 -10.28 -1.68
CA LEU A 29 -1.64 -9.40 -1.75
C LEU A 29 -2.18 -9.31 -3.16
N TYR A 30 -1.32 -9.23 -4.18
CA TYR A 30 -1.77 -9.28 -5.57
C TYR A 30 -2.52 -10.58 -5.89
N GLN A 31 -1.98 -11.74 -5.47
CA GLN A 31 -2.66 -13.02 -5.64
C GLN A 31 -3.99 -13.08 -4.89
N TYR A 32 -4.05 -12.50 -3.69
CA TYR A 32 -5.30 -12.40 -2.94
C TYR A 32 -6.33 -11.53 -3.67
N LEU A 33 -5.92 -10.40 -4.26
CA LEU A 33 -6.80 -9.52 -5.03
C LEU A 33 -7.37 -10.22 -6.27
N CYS A 34 -6.57 -11.03 -6.98
CA CYS A 34 -7.02 -11.79 -8.15
C CYS A 34 -8.18 -12.77 -7.89
N GLN A 35 -8.44 -13.12 -6.63
CA GLN A 35 -9.54 -14.02 -6.27
C GLN A 35 -10.86 -13.28 -5.93
N ILE A 36 -10.82 -11.95 -5.80
CA ILE A 36 -11.99 -11.14 -5.48
C ILE A 36 -12.82 -10.98 -6.77
N GLN A 37 -14.01 -11.56 -6.78
CA GLN A 37 -14.91 -11.52 -7.95
C GLN A 37 -15.89 -10.35 -7.91
N ASP A 38 -16.25 -9.89 -6.72
CA ASP A 38 -17.17 -8.76 -6.56
C ASP A 38 -16.42 -7.42 -6.64
N GLN A 39 -16.52 -6.78 -7.81
CA GLN A 39 -15.91 -5.47 -8.08
C GLN A 39 -16.58 -4.31 -7.33
N ASN A 40 -17.74 -4.54 -6.69
CA ASN A 40 -18.39 -3.51 -5.87
C ASN A 40 -17.88 -3.49 -4.42
N SER A 41 -16.99 -4.43 -4.08
CA SER A 41 -16.40 -4.51 -2.76
C SER A 41 -15.58 -3.26 -2.42
N LYS A 42 -15.73 -2.76 -1.20
CA LYS A 42 -14.98 -1.60 -0.71
C LYS A 42 -13.70 -2.06 -0.03
N ILE A 43 -12.56 -1.61 -0.54
CA ILE A 43 -11.23 -1.95 -0.01
C ILE A 43 -10.71 -0.78 0.84
N LEU A 44 -10.23 -1.07 2.04
CA LEU A 44 -9.56 -0.13 2.92
C LEU A 44 -8.09 -0.54 3.07
N VAL A 45 -7.16 0.37 2.76
CA VAL A 45 -5.72 0.17 2.95
C VAL A 45 -5.19 1.21 3.95
N PRO A 46 -5.19 0.90 5.26
CA PRO A 46 -4.68 1.83 6.27
C PRO A 46 -3.17 1.98 6.14
N GLY A 47 -2.67 3.23 6.13
CA GLY A 47 -1.24 3.49 5.99
C GLY A 47 -0.66 2.99 4.66
N GLY A 48 -1.43 3.09 3.57
CA GLY A 48 -1.08 2.49 2.27
C GLY A 48 0.22 2.97 1.61
N GLY A 49 0.85 4.03 2.11
CA GLY A 49 2.09 4.56 1.54
C GLY A 49 1.93 4.86 0.04
N ASN A 50 2.81 4.28 -0.79
CA ASN A 50 2.72 4.42 -2.25
C ASN A 50 1.62 3.55 -2.90
N ALA A 51 0.97 2.69 -2.12
CA ALA A 51 -0.28 2.01 -2.45
C ALA A 51 -0.29 1.22 -3.77
N HIS A 52 0.81 0.51 -4.08
CA HIS A 52 0.91 -0.32 -5.29
C HIS A 52 -0.21 -1.35 -5.40
N GLU A 53 -0.61 -1.94 -4.27
CA GLU A 53 -1.74 -2.88 -4.20
C GLU A 53 -3.08 -2.24 -4.59
N VAL A 54 -3.30 -0.97 -4.25
CA VAL A 54 -4.54 -0.27 -4.63
C VAL A 54 -4.58 -0.07 -6.14
N LYS A 55 -3.46 0.33 -6.75
CA LYS A 55 -3.35 0.43 -8.20
C LYS A 55 -3.59 -0.92 -8.87
N ALA A 56 -2.98 -1.99 -8.35
CA ALA A 56 -3.15 -3.32 -8.89
C ALA A 56 -4.59 -3.84 -8.75
N ALA A 57 -5.25 -3.59 -7.61
CA ALA A 57 -6.66 -3.91 -7.41
C ALA A 57 -7.54 -3.20 -8.44
N TRP A 58 -7.33 -1.89 -8.64
CA TRP A 58 -8.06 -1.10 -9.62
C TRP A 58 -7.91 -1.62 -11.05
N ASP A 59 -6.72 -2.11 -11.41
CA ASP A 59 -6.44 -2.64 -12.75
C ASP A 59 -7.10 -4.00 -13.03
N LEU A 60 -7.53 -4.73 -11.99
CA LEU A 60 -8.25 -6.00 -12.12
C LEU A 60 -9.74 -5.79 -12.49
N GLY A 61 -10.22 -4.55 -12.48
CA GLY A 61 -11.61 -4.17 -12.68
C GLY A 61 -12.39 -4.07 -11.38
#